data_AF-A0A1Y6DAS3-F1
#
_entry.id   AF-A0A1Y6DAS3-F1
#
_cell.length_a   1.000
_cell.length_b   1.000
_cell.length_c   1.000
_cell.angle_alpha   90.00
_cell.angle_beta   90.00
_cell.angle_gamma   90.00
#
_symmetry.space_group_name_H-M   'P 1'
#
loop_
_entity.id
_entity.type
_entity.pdbx_description
1 polymer ?
#
loop_
_entity_poly.entity_id
_entity_poly.type
_entity_poly.pdbx_seq_one_letter_code
_entity_poly.pdbx_strand_id
1 'polypeptide(L)'
;MNPFLYKAHPLLHRLISLLLDPTSATPADALALAALMLGLNLLWVPALLWAALKTDRLRLSLPLAYGLALPASLLYTPMLLTVVSDVAAHGFRFQERFLLVFALFVVSQTLAGLYAFALRHRPSGYPAGLMTGETIALFMLLYSLVMAAGLLGLDTVFGIFRGL
;
A
#
# COMPACT_ATOMS: atom_id res chain seq x y z
N MET A 1 1.47 21.64 -12.08
CA MET A 1 0.75 20.93 -10.99
C MET A 1 1.07 19.45 -11.10
N ASN A 2 1.53 18.79 -10.02
CA ASN A 2 1.80 17.35 -10.06
C ASN A 2 0.45 16.61 -10.19
N PRO A 3 0.23 15.82 -11.26
CA PRO A 3 -1.05 15.16 -11.48
C PRO A 3 -1.42 14.15 -10.39
N PHE A 4 -0.43 13.60 -9.67
CA PHE A 4 -0.66 12.73 -8.53
C PHE A 4 -1.17 13.46 -7.28
N LEU A 5 -0.97 14.78 -7.21
CA LEU A 5 -1.37 15.61 -6.07
C LEU A 5 -2.74 16.28 -6.24
N TYR A 6 -3.30 16.27 -7.45
CA TYR A 6 -4.63 16.83 -7.70
C TYR A 6 -5.66 16.07 -6.86
N LYS A 7 -6.39 16.74 -5.94
CA LYS A 7 -7.36 16.11 -5.04
C LYS A 7 -6.80 14.90 -4.26
N ALA A 8 -5.50 14.85 -4.01
CA ALA A 8 -4.89 13.72 -3.32
C ALA A 8 -5.34 13.63 -1.85
N HIS A 9 -5.46 12.42 -1.32
CA HIS A 9 -5.63 12.24 0.12
C HIS A 9 -4.40 12.83 0.86
N PRO A 10 -4.56 13.46 2.04
CA PRO A 10 -3.45 14.10 2.77
C PRO A 10 -2.22 13.20 2.94
N LEU A 11 -2.44 11.91 3.18
CA LEU A 11 -1.37 10.91 3.27
C LEU A 11 -0.54 10.81 1.97
N LEU A 12 -1.19 10.73 0.81
CA LEU A 12 -0.49 10.68 -0.49
C LEU A 12 0.25 11.99 -0.75
N HIS A 13 -0.38 13.11 -0.41
CA HIS A 13 0.21 14.42 -0.55
C HIS A 13 1.50 14.55 0.28
N ARG A 14 1.46 14.28 1.58
CA ARG A 14 2.63 14.34 2.46
C ARG A 14 3.74 13.39 2.03
N LEU A 15 3.40 12.16 1.63
CA LEU A 15 4.40 11.19 1.14
C LEU A 15 5.15 11.71 -0.09
N ILE A 16 4.43 12.21 -1.09
CA ILE A 16 5.05 12.74 -2.31
C ILE A 16 5.85 14.01 -1.99
N SER A 17 5.31 14.92 -1.17
CA SER A 17 6.02 16.15 -0.80
C SER A 17 7.32 15.85 -0.05
N LEU A 18 7.31 14.90 0.89
CA LEU A 18 8.51 14.48 1.61
C LEU A 18 9.57 13.84 0.69
N LEU A 19 9.14 13.09 -0.33
CA LEU A 19 10.05 12.48 -1.31
C LEU A 19 10.65 13.49 -2.28
N LEU A 20 9.88 14.51 -2.67
CA LEU A 20 10.31 15.53 -3.64
C LEU A 20 11.14 16.64 -2.99
N ASP A 21 10.76 17.06 -1.78
CA ASP A 21 11.47 18.07 -1.00
C ASP A 21 11.56 17.64 0.48
N PRO A 22 12.55 16.81 0.84
CA PRO A 22 12.75 16.36 2.22
C PRO A 22 13.02 17.51 3.19
N THR A 23 13.50 18.66 2.70
CA THR A 23 13.83 19.82 3.55
C THR A 23 12.61 20.63 3.96
N SER A 24 11.47 20.42 3.29
CA SER A 24 10.20 21.09 3.59
C SER A 24 9.48 20.56 4.83
N ALA A 25 9.85 19.37 5.31
CA ALA A 25 9.21 18.73 6.47
C ALA A 25 10.09 18.81 7.71
N THR A 26 9.47 19.02 8.88
CA THR A 26 10.22 18.90 10.13
C THR A 26 10.59 17.42 10.39
N PRO A 27 11.70 17.12 11.09
CA PRO A 27 12.04 15.76 11.47
C PRO A 27 10.92 15.06 12.26
N ALA A 28 10.15 15.81 13.04
CA ALA A 28 9.01 15.31 13.78
C ALA A 28 7.87 14.85 12.86
N ASP A 29 7.57 15.61 11.80
CA ASP A 29 6.57 15.23 10.79
C ASP A 29 6.98 13.96 10.04
N ALA A 30 8.24 13.87 9.64
CA ALA A 30 8.78 12.70 8.96
C ALA A 30 8.72 11.45 9.85
N LEU A 31 9.07 11.58 11.14
CA LEU A 31 8.98 10.50 12.11
C LEU A 31 7.53 10.06 12.34
N ALA A 32 6.60 11.00 12.48
CA ALA A 32 5.18 10.71 12.66
C ALA A 32 4.60 9.97 11.44
N LEU A 33 4.95 10.40 10.23
CA LEU A 33 4.54 9.74 8.99
C LEU A 33 5.14 8.33 8.89
N ALA A 34 6.43 8.16 9.21
CA ALA A 34 7.07 6.86 9.24
C ALA A 34 6.42 5.92 10.26
N ALA A 35 6.18 6.40 11.49
CA ALA A 35 5.51 5.64 12.54
C ALA A 35 4.10 5.23 12.13
N LEU A 36 3.33 6.14 11.51
CA LEU A 36 2.02 5.83 10.96
C LEU A 36 2.10 4.73 9.89
N MET A 37 3.01 4.84 8.93
CA MET A 37 3.17 3.82 7.88
C MET A 37 3.60 2.47 8.44
N LEU A 38 4.52 2.44 9.41
CA LEU A 38 4.97 1.23 10.08
C LEU A 38 3.85 0.60 10.93
N GLY A 39 3.02 1.41 11.58
CA GLY A 39 1.85 0.96 12.31
C GLY A 39 0.78 0.39 11.38
N LEU A 40 0.47 1.10 10.29
CA LEU A 40 -0.44 0.62 9.25
C LEU A 40 0.05 -0.70 8.66
N ASN A 41 1.36 -0.86 8.42
CA ASN A 41 1.93 -2.10 7.87
C ASN A 41 1.57 -3.37 8.67
N LEU A 42 1.32 -3.26 9.98
CA LEU A 42 0.85 -4.39 10.79
C LEU A 42 -0.47 -4.99 10.28
N LEU A 43 -1.33 -4.19 9.64
CA LEU A 43 -2.59 -4.63 9.06
C LEU A 43 -2.38 -5.45 7.77
N TRP A 44 -1.26 -5.24 7.07
CA TRP A 44 -0.92 -5.97 5.85
C TRP A 44 -0.22 -7.30 6.12
N VAL A 45 0.39 -7.48 7.29
CA VAL A 45 1.10 -8.72 7.65
C VAL A 45 0.17 -9.95 7.66
N PRO A 46 -0.99 -9.93 8.34
CA PRO A 46 -1.92 -11.07 8.29
C PRO A 46 -2.40 -11.38 6.88
N ALA A 47 -2.64 -10.35 6.06
CA ALA A 47 -3.06 -10.50 4.67
C ALA A 47 -1.98 -11.20 3.84
N LEU A 48 -0.72 -10.77 3.94
CA LEU A 48 0.39 -11.41 3.23
C LEU A 48 0.62 -12.86 3.69
N LEU A 49 0.58 -13.11 5.00
CA LEU A 49 0.72 -14.46 5.57
C LEU A 49 -0.38 -15.39 5.05
N TRP A 50 -1.62 -14.91 5.04
CA TRP A 50 -2.76 -15.65 4.55
C TRP A 50 -2.64 -15.94 3.05
N ALA A 51 -2.28 -14.93 2.25
CA ALA A 51 -2.10 -15.07 0.80
C ALA A 51 -0.99 -16.07 0.45
N ALA A 52 0.17 -15.97 1.11
CA ALA A 52 1.29 -16.86 0.92
C ALA A 52 0.94 -18.31 1.31
N LEU A 53 0.22 -18.48 2.42
CA LEU A 53 -0.23 -19.80 2.88
C LEU A 53 -1.28 -20.42 1.94
N LYS A 54 -2.20 -19.62 1.40
CA LYS A 54 -3.29 -20.11 0.56
C LYS A 54 -2.88 -20.37 -0.88
N THR A 55 -2.00 -19.54 -1.43
CA THR A 55 -1.59 -19.65 -2.83
C THR A 55 -0.69 -20.86 -3.03
N ASP A 56 0.33 -21.00 -2.18
CA ASP A 56 1.42 -21.97 -2.44
C ASP A 56 1.95 -22.61 -1.15
N ARG A 57 1.14 -22.56 -0.07
CA ARG A 57 1.48 -23.12 1.26
C ARG A 57 2.79 -22.59 1.83
N LEU A 58 3.20 -21.39 1.42
CA LEU A 58 4.43 -20.76 1.84
C LEU A 58 4.31 -20.32 3.30
N ARG A 59 5.25 -20.77 4.12
CA ARG A 59 5.34 -20.38 5.54
C ARG A 59 6.38 -19.29 5.70
N LEU A 60 5.92 -18.07 5.96
CA LEU A 60 6.79 -16.93 6.25
C LEU A 60 6.94 -16.76 7.76
N SER A 61 8.13 -16.33 8.18
CA SER A 61 8.32 -15.82 9.54
C SER A 61 7.70 -14.43 9.66
N LEU A 62 7.25 -14.05 10.86
CA LEU A 62 6.66 -12.74 11.11
C LEU A 62 7.56 -11.56 10.68
N PRO A 63 8.89 -11.56 10.97
CA PRO A 63 9.75 -10.46 10.53
C PRO A 63 9.85 -10.33 9.02
N LEU A 64 9.93 -11.47 8.32
CA LEU A 64 9.97 -11.49 6.85
C LEU A 64 8.66 -10.99 6.26
N ALA A 65 7.52 -11.45 6.79
CA ALA A 65 6.21 -11.00 6.35
C ALA A 65 6.01 -9.49 6.60
N TYR A 66 6.47 -8.97 7.75
CA TYR A 66 6.44 -7.53 8.03
C TYR A 66 7.26 -6.73 7.01
N GLY A 67 8.50 -7.15 6.73
CA GLY A 67 9.34 -6.48 5.73
C GLY A 67 8.75 -6.55 4.32
N LEU A 68 8.19 -7.68 3.91
CA LEU A 68 7.60 -7.88 2.58
C LEU A 68 6.23 -7.22 2.40
N ALA A 69 5.51 -6.95 3.50
CA ALA A 69 4.25 -6.19 3.46
C ALA A 69 4.48 -4.69 3.23
N LEU A 70 5.65 -4.18 3.62
CA LEU A 70 5.96 -2.75 3.67
C LEU A 70 5.87 -2.05 2.31
N PRO A 71 6.38 -2.61 1.20
CA PRO A 71 6.19 -2.00 -0.13
C PRO A 71 4.72 -1.90 -0.53
N ALA A 72 3.90 -2.92 -0.23
CA ALA A 72 2.47 -2.88 -0.54
C ALA A 72 1.74 -1.84 0.32
N SER A 73 2.02 -1.77 1.63
CA SER A 73 1.39 -0.78 2.50
C SER A 73 1.80 0.65 2.12
N LEU A 74 3.07 0.90 1.80
CA LEU A 74 3.55 2.22 1.36
C LEU A 74 2.95 2.68 0.04
N LEU A 75 2.79 1.78 -0.93
CA LEU A 75 2.37 2.17 -2.28
C LEU A 75 0.85 2.10 -2.46
N TYR A 76 0.21 1.00 -2.04
CA TYR A 76 -1.23 0.84 -2.25
C TYR A 76 -2.07 1.73 -1.33
N THR A 77 -1.73 1.84 -0.04
CA THR A 77 -2.56 2.58 0.94
C THR A 77 -2.83 4.03 0.54
N PRO A 78 -1.82 4.89 0.29
CA PRO A 78 -2.08 6.29 -0.02
C PRO A 78 -2.79 6.48 -1.37
N MET A 79 -2.48 5.64 -2.36
CA MET A 79 -3.12 5.69 -3.68
C MET A 79 -4.59 5.26 -3.60
N LEU A 80 -4.89 4.16 -2.91
CA LEU A 80 -6.27 3.69 -2.74
C LEU A 80 -7.08 4.56 -1.81
N LEU A 81 -6.52 5.13 -0.75
CA LEU A 81 -7.22 6.13 0.05
C LEU A 81 -7.68 7.30 -0.80
N THR A 82 -6.85 7.75 -1.74
CA THR A 82 -7.21 8.81 -2.69
C THR A 82 -8.34 8.38 -3.62
N VAL A 83 -8.24 7.19 -4.24
CA VAL A 83 -9.29 6.68 -5.14
C VAL A 83 -10.60 6.44 -4.40
N VAL A 84 -10.56 5.77 -3.25
CA VAL A 84 -11.74 5.41 -2.47
C VAL A 84 -12.41 6.65 -1.88
N SER A 85 -11.63 7.63 -1.40
CA SER A 85 -12.18 8.90 -0.90
C SER A 85 -12.96 9.63 -2.00
N ASP A 86 -12.42 9.69 -3.21
CA ASP A 86 -13.11 10.27 -4.37
C ASP A 86 -14.39 9.54 -4.75
N VAL A 87 -14.36 8.19 -4.72
CA VAL A 87 -15.53 7.37 -5.00
C VAL A 87 -16.60 7.59 -3.93
N ALA A 88 -16.23 7.59 -2.65
CA ALA A 88 -17.13 7.84 -1.53
C ALA A 88 -17.76 9.24 -1.59
N ALA A 89 -16.99 10.24 -2.04
CA ALA A 89 -17.46 11.62 -2.24
C ALA A 89 -18.24 11.82 -3.55
N HIS A 90 -18.53 10.76 -4.33
CA HIS A 90 -19.16 10.83 -5.66
C HIS A 90 -18.43 11.75 -6.65
N GLY A 91 -17.14 12.01 -6.41
CA GLY A 91 -16.30 12.92 -7.19
C GLY A 91 -15.38 12.21 -8.18
N PHE A 92 -15.39 10.89 -8.22
CA PHE A 92 -14.47 10.12 -9.06
C PHE A 92 -14.72 10.36 -10.55
N ARG A 93 -13.68 10.80 -11.24
CA ARG A 93 -13.64 10.94 -12.70
C ARG A 93 -12.39 10.26 -13.23
N PHE A 94 -12.56 9.25 -14.08
CA PHE A 94 -11.44 8.47 -14.59
C PHE A 94 -10.41 9.33 -15.33
N GLN A 95 -10.86 10.35 -16.08
CA GLN A 95 -9.96 11.31 -16.76
C GLN A 95 -9.03 12.05 -15.79
N GLU A 96 -9.53 12.38 -14.59
CA GLU A 96 -8.76 13.07 -13.54
C GLU A 96 -7.86 12.10 -12.75
N ARG A 97 -8.22 10.80 -12.73
CA ARG A 97 -7.53 9.75 -11.96
C ARG A 97 -6.73 8.76 -12.79
N PHE A 98 -6.67 8.94 -14.10
CA PHE A 98 -6.04 8.00 -15.03
C PHE A 98 -4.60 7.66 -14.61
N LEU A 99 -3.79 8.68 -14.30
CA LEU A 99 -2.39 8.49 -13.90
C LEU A 99 -2.25 7.74 -12.57
N LEU A 100 -3.16 7.98 -11.61
CA LEU A 100 -3.17 7.28 -10.33
C LEU A 100 -3.56 5.81 -10.50
N VAL A 101 -4.58 5.52 -11.32
CA VAL A 101 -5.00 4.15 -11.63
C VAL A 101 -3.93 3.41 -12.43
N PHE A 102 -3.29 4.09 -13.39
CA PHE A 102 -2.16 3.54 -14.13
C PHE A 102 -0.97 3.23 -13.19
N ALA A 103 -0.66 4.12 -12.26
CA ALA A 103 0.38 3.87 -11.26
C ALA A 103 0.05 2.67 -10.36
N LEU A 104 -1.20 2.51 -9.94
CA LEU A 104 -1.63 1.31 -9.19
C LEU A 104 -1.38 0.02 -9.98
N PHE A 105 -1.65 0.03 -11.29
CA PHE A 105 -1.35 -1.11 -12.16
C PHE A 105 0.16 -1.41 -12.23
N VAL A 106 0.99 -0.38 -12.47
CA VAL A 106 2.46 -0.52 -12.54
C VAL A 106 3.05 -1.01 -11.20
N VAL A 107 2.57 -0.45 -10.09
CA VAL A 107 2.97 -0.88 -8.74
C VAL A 107 2.58 -2.34 -8.52
N SER A 108 1.39 -2.75 -8.97
CA SER A 108 0.93 -4.13 -8.82
C SER A 108 1.84 -5.11 -9.56
N GLN A 109 2.27 -4.78 -10.79
CA GLN A 109 3.23 -5.58 -11.54
C GLN A 109 4.62 -5.62 -10.87
N THR A 110 5.06 -4.49 -10.32
CA THR A 110 6.33 -4.42 -9.59
C THR A 110 6.31 -5.29 -8.33
N LEU A 111 5.21 -5.25 -7.58
CA LEU A 111 5.01 -6.08 -6.40
C LEU A 111 4.86 -7.56 -6.75
N ALA A 112 4.24 -7.88 -7.88
CA ALA A 112 4.17 -9.25 -8.38
C ALA A 112 5.59 -9.81 -8.60
N GLY A 113 6.46 -9.05 -9.26
CA GLY A 113 7.87 -9.38 -9.41
C GLY A 113 8.57 -9.55 -8.06
N LEU A 114 8.40 -8.58 -7.14
CA LEU A 114 8.98 -8.66 -5.79
C LEU A 114 8.59 -9.96 -5.08
N TYR A 115 7.30 -10.30 -5.04
CA TYR A 115 6.81 -11.48 -4.36
C TYR A 115 7.21 -12.77 -5.05
N ALA A 116 7.28 -12.79 -6.38
CA ALA A 116 7.73 -13.95 -7.15
C ALA A 116 9.14 -14.40 -6.77
N PHE A 117 10.04 -13.44 -6.50
CA PHE A 117 11.45 -13.72 -6.20
C PHE A 117 11.79 -13.72 -4.70
N ALA A 118 11.13 -12.88 -3.91
CA ALA A 118 11.40 -12.77 -2.48
C ALA A 118 10.81 -13.94 -1.68
N LEU A 119 9.65 -14.45 -2.10
CA LEU A 119 9.03 -15.62 -1.49
C LEU A 119 9.69 -16.88 -2.04
N ARG A 120 10.04 -17.81 -1.14
CA ARG A 120 10.77 -19.03 -1.48
C ARG A 120 10.16 -20.24 -0.82
N HIS A 121 10.12 -21.34 -1.57
CA HIS A 121 9.71 -22.64 -1.07
C HIS A 121 10.72 -23.17 -0.05
N ARG A 122 10.24 -23.58 1.12
CA ARG A 122 11.05 -24.41 2.05
C ARG A 122 10.69 -25.87 1.80
N PRO A 123 11.66 -26.79 1.59
CA PRO A 123 13.12 -26.69 1.83
C PRO A 123 13.97 -26.33 0.60
N SER A 124 13.39 -26.28 -0.61
CA SER A 124 14.16 -26.21 -1.86
C SER A 124 14.84 -24.87 -2.14
N GLY A 125 14.41 -23.79 -1.48
CA GLY A 125 14.97 -22.45 -1.63
C GLY A 125 14.64 -21.75 -2.96
N TYR A 126 13.91 -22.43 -3.86
CA TYR A 126 13.50 -21.87 -5.15
C TYR A 126 12.47 -20.75 -4.97
N PRO A 127 12.52 -19.71 -5.85
CA PRO A 127 11.52 -18.65 -5.86
C PRO A 127 10.12 -19.22 -6.10
N ALA A 128 9.11 -18.56 -5.54
CA ALA A 128 7.71 -18.94 -5.71
C ALA A 128 7.23 -18.82 -7.17
N GLY A 129 7.86 -17.93 -7.95
CA GLY A 129 7.56 -17.73 -9.36
C GLY A 129 6.47 -16.69 -9.60
N LEU A 130 6.34 -16.27 -10.87
CA LEU A 130 5.52 -15.12 -11.27
C LEU A 130 4.03 -15.31 -10.96
N MET A 131 3.47 -16.49 -11.22
CA MET A 131 2.04 -16.78 -10.93
C MET A 131 1.69 -16.58 -9.45
N THR A 132 2.53 -17.07 -8.55
CA THR A 132 2.36 -16.88 -7.10
C THR A 132 2.55 -15.42 -6.72
N GLY A 133 3.56 -14.75 -7.29
CA GLY A 133 3.81 -13.33 -7.07
C GLY A 133 2.63 -12.45 -7.48
N GLU A 134 2.08 -12.66 -8.68
CA GLU A 134 0.91 -11.95 -9.20
C GLU A 134 -0.33 -12.18 -8.33
N THR A 135 -0.60 -13.43 -7.95
CA THR A 135 -1.73 -13.79 -7.09
C THR A 135 -1.66 -13.04 -5.76
N ILE A 136 -0.48 -13.00 -5.14
CA ILE A 136 -0.26 -12.30 -3.87
C ILE A 136 -0.37 -10.78 -4.05
N ALA A 137 0.24 -10.22 -5.10
CA ALA A 137 0.18 -8.78 -5.38
C ALA A 137 -1.26 -8.30 -5.62
N LEU A 138 -2.05 -9.08 -6.35
CA LEU A 138 -3.47 -8.81 -6.61
C LEU A 138 -4.29 -8.96 -5.33
N PHE A 139 -4.06 -10.01 -4.54
CA PHE A 139 -4.73 -10.17 -3.25
C PHE A 139 -4.47 -8.98 -2.33
N MET A 140 -3.21 -8.52 -2.24
CA MET A 140 -2.82 -7.37 -1.44
C MET A 140 -3.46 -6.08 -1.95
N LEU A 141 -3.62 -5.91 -3.28
CA LEU A 141 -4.33 -4.79 -3.88
C LEU A 141 -5.81 -4.78 -3.47
N LEU A 142 -6.50 -5.93 -3.61
CA LEU A 142 -7.90 -6.09 -3.23
C LEU A 142 -8.12 -5.88 -1.73
N TYR A 143 -7.23 -6.44 -0.90
CA TYR A 143 -7.26 -6.22 0.54
C TYR A 143 -7.08 -4.74 0.89
N SER A 144 -6.20 -4.05 0.17
CA SER A 144 -5.95 -2.62 0.39
C SER A 144 -7.17 -1.76 0.07
N LEU A 145 -8.09 -2.21 -0.80
CA LEU A 145 -9.36 -1.51 -1.04
C LEU A 145 -10.26 -1.56 0.21
N VAL A 146 -10.40 -2.74 0.81
CA VAL A 146 -11.16 -2.93 2.05
C VAL A 146 -10.54 -2.13 3.19
N MET A 147 -9.20 -2.17 3.29
CA MET A 147 -8.46 -1.39 4.28
C MET A 147 -8.63 0.11 4.10
N ALA A 148 -8.56 0.63 2.87
CA ALA A 148 -8.76 2.05 2.60
C ALA A 148 -10.16 2.51 3.01
N ALA A 149 -11.21 1.73 2.69
CA ALA A 149 -12.57 2.02 3.12
C ALA A 149 -12.70 2.00 4.66
N GLY A 150 -12.11 1.01 5.33
CA GLY A 150 -12.09 0.92 6.79
C GLY A 150 -11.35 2.10 7.44
N LEU A 151 -10.19 2.48 6.90
CA LEU A 151 -9.39 3.61 7.37
C LEU A 151 -10.11 4.95 7.20
N LEU A 152 -10.81 5.17 6.07
CA LEU A 152 -11.65 6.36 5.90
C LEU A 152 -12.78 6.39 6.93
N GLY A 153 -13.46 5.24 7.15
CA GLY A 153 -14.47 5.13 8.20
C GLY A 153 -13.91 5.49 9.58
N LEU A 154 -12.75 4.94 9.94
CA LEU A 154 -12.08 5.26 11.20
C LEU A 154 -11.65 6.74 11.27
N ASP A 155 -11.19 7.33 10.18
CA ASP A 155 -10.82 8.75 10.13
C ASP A 155 -12.03 9.67 10.37
N THR A 156 -13.22 9.32 9.85
CA THR A 156 -14.42 10.12 10.13
C THR A 156 -14.76 10.16 11.62
N VAL A 157 -14.49 9.08 12.36
CA VAL A 157 -14.79 8.94 13.79
C VAL A 157 -13.68 9.48 14.68
N PHE A 158 -12.42 9.13 14.38
CA PHE A 158 -11.27 9.38 15.25
C PHE A 158 -10.34 10.48 14.74
N GLY A 159 -10.47 10.92 13.49
CA GLY A 159 -9.64 11.97 12.89
C GLY A 159 -8.17 11.58 12.73
N ILE A 160 -7.88 10.31 12.41
CA ILE A 160 -6.54 9.72 12.28
C ILE A 160 -5.62 10.56 11.39
N PHE A 161 -6.15 11.12 10.30
CA PHE A 161 -5.39 11.87 9.32
C PHE A 161 -5.50 13.39 9.49
N ARG A 162 -6.22 13.90 10.50
CA ARG A 162 -6.42 15.36 10.71
C ARG A 162 -5.15 16.10 11.15
N GLY A 163 -4.16 15.37 11.67
CA GLY A 163 -2.83 15.90 12.01
C GLY A 163 -1.80 15.76 10.87
N LEU A 164 -2.20 15.18 9.73
CA LEU A 164 -1.39 15.10 8.51
C LEU A 164 -1.66 16.28 7.57
#